data_AF-A0A166HKT4-F1
#
_entry.id   AF-A0A166HKT4-F1
#
_cell.length_a   1.000
_cell.length_b   1.000
_cell.length_c   1.000
_cell.angle_alpha   90.00
_cell.angle_beta   90.00
_cell.angle_gamma   90.00
#
_symmetry.space_group_name_H-M   'P 1'
#
loop_
_entity.id
_entity.type
_entity.pdbx_description
1 polymer ?
#
loop_
_entity_poly.entity_id
_entity_poly.type
_entity_poly.pdbx_seq_one_letter_code
_entity_poly.pdbx_strand_id
1 'polypeptide(L)'
;LPPPLDKAKFEEAYAVYRNNLPVNINEQMMQLDNQPIDLHALHFHVLTEGGGNMVTSLDTWSMIGAHIGFQAFLATDSKPAMAGPGVGERLRHIYAEYLQQFETIYVRSVL
;
A
#
# COMPACT_ATOMS: atom_id res chain seq x y z
N LEU A 1 -0.57 -15.74 2.70
CA LEU A 1 0.28 -14.87 1.86
C LEU A 1 1.71 -14.95 2.37
N PRO A 2 2.72 -14.78 1.52
CA PRO A 2 4.11 -14.63 1.96
C PRO A 2 4.26 -13.42 2.90
N PRO A 3 5.25 -13.43 3.80
CA PRO A 3 5.50 -12.31 4.69
C PRO A 3 5.93 -11.06 3.91
N PRO A 4 5.61 -9.84 4.37
CA PRO A 4 6.05 -8.63 3.70
C PRO A 4 7.58 -8.50 3.71
N LEU A 5 8.13 -7.93 2.64
CA LEU A 5 9.56 -7.70 2.49
C LEU A 5 10.04 -6.53 3.37
N ASP A 6 11.25 -6.64 3.89
CA ASP A 6 11.99 -5.51 4.44
C ASP A 6 12.20 -4.42 3.37
N LYS A 7 12.37 -3.16 3.80
CA LYS A 7 12.45 -2.00 2.90
C LYS A 7 13.48 -2.17 1.78
N ALA A 8 14.72 -2.55 2.12
CA ALA A 8 15.79 -2.73 1.15
C ALA A 8 15.43 -3.78 0.07
N LYS A 9 14.94 -4.96 0.49
CA LYS A 9 14.55 -6.04 -0.43
C LYS A 9 13.38 -5.64 -1.30
N PHE A 10 12.41 -4.92 -0.74
CA PHE A 10 11.30 -4.39 -1.50
C PHE A 10 11.79 -3.41 -2.56
N GLU A 11 12.64 -2.45 -2.21
CA GLU A 11 13.17 -1.47 -3.16
C GLU A 11 13.95 -2.13 -4.29
N GLU A 12 14.78 -3.13 -3.99
CA GLU A 12 15.50 -3.92 -4.99
C GLU A 12 14.54 -4.67 -5.93
N ALA A 13 13.59 -5.44 -5.37
CA ALA A 13 12.63 -6.20 -6.16
C ALA A 13 11.71 -5.28 -6.98
N TYR A 14 11.30 -4.16 -6.41
CA TYR A 14 10.44 -3.17 -7.06
C TYR A 14 11.19 -2.40 -8.14
N ALA A 15 12.49 -2.13 -7.98
CA ALA A 15 13.33 -1.58 -9.03
C ALA A 15 13.45 -2.55 -10.21
N VAL A 16 13.66 -3.84 -9.96
CA VAL A 16 13.68 -4.87 -11.02
C VAL A 16 12.33 -4.93 -11.73
N TYR A 17 11.22 -4.93 -10.99
CA TYR A 17 9.87 -4.89 -11.55
C TYR A 17 9.65 -3.68 -12.46
N ARG A 18 10.04 -2.47 -12.01
CA ARG A 18 9.94 -1.23 -12.80
C ARG A 18 10.81 -1.22 -14.07
N ASN A 19 11.91 -1.97 -14.09
CA ASN A 19 12.73 -2.11 -15.30
C ASN A 19 12.08 -3.06 -16.33
N ASN A 20 11.32 -4.06 -15.88
CA ASN A 20 10.68 -5.04 -16.76
C ASN A 20 9.29 -4.61 -17.24
N LEU A 21 8.59 -3.78 -16.46
CA LEU A 21 7.29 -3.21 -16.78
C LEU A 21 7.40 -1.69 -16.66
N PRO A 22 7.24 -0.92 -17.75
CA PRO A 22 7.26 0.53 -17.70
C PRO A 22 6.02 1.04 -16.94
N VAL A 23 6.12 1.05 -15.61
CA VAL A 23 5.14 1.66 -14.73
C VAL A 23 5.36 3.16 -14.81
N ASN A 24 4.43 3.87 -15.45
CA ASN A 24 4.47 5.33 -15.52
C ASN A 24 4.05 5.87 -14.15
N ILE A 25 5.02 6.09 -13.27
CA ILE A 25 4.76 6.68 -11.96
C ILE A 25 4.34 8.14 -12.18
N ASN A 26 3.06 8.42 -11.91
CA ASN A 26 2.59 9.79 -11.86
C ASN A 26 2.93 10.37 -10.49
N GLU A 27 3.96 11.23 -10.44
CA GLU A 27 4.44 11.87 -9.21
C GLU A 27 3.34 12.67 -8.49
N GLN A 28 2.35 13.18 -9.23
CA GLN A 28 1.19 13.88 -8.65
C GLN A 28 0.21 12.92 -7.97
N MET A 29 0.18 11.66 -8.40
CA MET A 29 -0.64 10.60 -7.79
C MET A 29 0.07 9.96 -6.59
N MET A 30 1.40 10.00 -6.52
CA MET A 30 2.19 9.51 -5.38
C MET A 30 2.29 10.47 -4.19
N GLN A 31 1.43 11.50 -4.16
CA GLN A 31 1.37 12.48 -3.08
C GLN A 31 -0.06 12.62 -2.56
N LEU A 32 -0.22 12.48 -1.25
CA LEU A 32 -1.45 12.71 -0.49
C LEU A 32 -1.21 13.88 0.46
N ASP A 33 -2.07 14.89 0.46
CA ASP A 33 -1.95 16.07 1.34
C ASP A 33 -0.54 16.69 1.36
N ASN A 34 0.11 16.77 0.19
CA ASN A 34 1.46 17.29 0.01
C ASN A 34 2.57 16.47 0.71
N GLN A 35 2.25 15.25 1.15
CA GLN A 35 3.19 14.24 1.64
C GLN A 35 3.38 13.11 0.61
N PRO A 36 4.62 12.68 0.38
CA PRO A 36 4.90 11.53 -0.47
C PRO A 36 4.39 10.25 0.20
N ILE A 37 3.88 9.33 -0.61
CA ILE A 37 3.39 8.04 -0.14
C ILE A 37 4.53 7.03 -0.19
N ASP A 38 4.87 6.47 0.97
CA ASP A 38 5.86 5.39 1.04
C ASP A 38 5.20 4.09 0.54
N LEU A 39 5.55 3.69 -0.69
CA LEU A 39 5.04 2.47 -1.33
C LEU A 39 5.44 1.20 -0.59
N HIS A 40 6.60 1.19 0.06
CA HIS A 40 7.04 0.05 0.87
C HIS A 40 6.12 -0.10 2.07
N ALA A 41 5.89 0.99 2.83
CA ALA A 41 4.99 0.96 3.97
C ALA A 41 3.57 0.55 3.57
N LEU A 42 3.05 1.10 2.47
CA LEU A 42 1.75 0.72 1.93
C LEU A 42 1.68 -0.79 1.62
N HIS A 43 2.64 -1.32 0.86
CA HIS A 43 2.69 -2.74 0.51
C HIS A 43 2.88 -3.64 1.74
N PHE A 44 3.72 -3.23 2.69
CA PHE A 44 3.98 -3.95 3.93
C PHE A 44 2.71 -4.11 4.75
N HIS A 45 1.98 -3.01 5.00
CA HIS A 45 0.75 -3.05 5.78
C HIS A 45 -0.37 -3.79 5.03
N VAL A 46 -0.51 -3.61 3.72
CA VAL A 46 -1.51 -4.34 2.92
C VAL A 46 -1.26 -5.85 2.96
N LEU A 47 -0.01 -6.31 2.79
CA LEU A 47 0.32 -7.73 2.90
C LEU A 47 0.09 -8.29 4.30
N THR A 48 0.37 -7.50 5.34
CA THR A 48 0.13 -7.87 6.74
C THR A 48 -1.35 -8.11 7.01
N GLU A 49 -2.22 -7.29 6.40
CA GLU A 49 -3.69 -7.41 6.49
C GLU A 49 -4.28 -8.48 5.55
N GLY A 50 -3.44 -9.29 4.88
CA GLY A 50 -3.89 -10.36 4.00
C GLY A 50 -4.03 -9.97 2.53
N GLY A 51 -3.32 -8.92 2.10
CA GLY A 51 -3.12 -8.54 0.70
C GLY A 51 -4.19 -7.58 0.16
N GLY A 52 -3.93 -7.02 -1.03
CA GLY A 52 -4.76 -5.94 -1.59
C GLY A 52 -6.23 -6.33 -1.81
N ASN A 53 -6.50 -7.59 -2.13
CA ASN A 53 -7.86 -8.12 -2.27
C ASN A 53 -8.62 -8.15 -0.94
N MET A 54 -7.95 -8.55 0.15
CA MET A 54 -8.57 -8.62 1.48
C MET A 54 -8.86 -7.22 2.03
N VAL A 55 -7.90 -6.31 1.93
CA VAL A 55 -8.06 -4.91 2.33
C VAL A 55 -9.20 -4.24 1.55
N THR A 56 -9.33 -4.52 0.24
CA THR A 56 -10.44 -4.01 -0.57
C THR A 56 -11.78 -4.63 -0.18
N SER A 57 -11.82 -5.94 0.07
CA SER A 57 -13.07 -6.62 0.45
C SER A 57 -13.58 -6.20 1.82
N LEU A 58 -12.68 -5.86 2.75
CA LEU A 58 -13.01 -5.42 4.10
C LEU A 58 -13.11 -3.88 4.22
N ASP A 59 -12.86 -3.15 3.13
CA ASP A 59 -12.81 -1.69 3.07
C ASP A 59 -11.88 -1.06 4.14
N THR A 60 -10.77 -1.74 4.45
CA THR A 60 -9.84 -1.31 5.51
C THR A 60 -8.75 -0.34 5.03
N TRP A 61 -8.87 0.21 3.81
CA TRP A 61 -7.90 1.16 3.25
C TRP A 61 -7.70 2.41 4.12
N SER A 62 -8.75 2.90 4.75
CA SER A 62 -8.65 4.03 5.69
C SER A 62 -7.84 3.67 6.93
N MET A 63 -7.87 2.42 7.39
CA MET A 63 -7.03 1.95 8.50
C MET A 63 -5.56 1.89 8.08
N ILE A 64 -5.27 1.32 6.89
CA ILE A 64 -3.93 1.30 6.31
C ILE A 64 -3.35 2.71 6.20
N GLY A 65 -4.16 3.68 5.73
CA GLY A 65 -3.75 5.07 5.63
C GLY A 65 -3.33 5.68 6.97
N ALA A 66 -4.02 5.32 8.06
CA ALA A 66 -3.63 5.77 9.39
C ALA A 66 -2.27 5.18 9.80
N HIS A 67 -2.03 3.89 9.54
CA HIS A 67 -0.77 3.22 9.87
C HIS A 67 0.45 3.80 9.15
N ILE A 68 0.28 4.28 7.91
CA ILE A 68 1.36 4.84 7.11
C ILE A 68 1.53 6.36 7.26
N GLY A 69 0.84 6.98 8.24
CA GLY A 69 1.06 8.38 8.62
C GLY A 69 0.01 9.39 8.16
N PHE A 70 -1.09 8.96 7.54
CA PHE A 70 -2.23 9.82 7.17
C PHE A 70 -3.35 9.78 8.21
N GLN A 71 -3.02 9.49 9.47
CA GLN A 71 -3.99 9.39 10.56
C GLN A 71 -4.67 10.74 10.80
N ALA A 72 -5.98 10.78 10.60
CA ALA A 72 -6.82 11.95 10.91
C ALA A 72 -7.68 11.70 12.15
N PHE A 73 -8.08 10.44 12.38
CA PHE A 73 -8.89 10.03 13.52
C PHE A 73 -8.07 9.14 14.46
N LEU A 74 -8.04 9.49 15.74
CA LEU A 74 -7.39 8.72 16.78
C LEU A 74 -8.09 7.37 16.99
N ALA A 75 -7.30 6.34 17.31
CA ALA A 75 -7.85 5.08 17.80
C ALA A 75 -8.59 5.33 19.12
N THR A 76 -9.73 4.66 19.29
CA THR A 76 -10.50 4.63 20.54
C THR A 76 -10.62 3.19 21.01
N ASP A 77 -11.06 2.97 22.25
CA ASP A 77 -11.27 1.63 22.82
C ASP A 77 -12.09 0.69 21.91
N SER A 78 -13.01 1.25 21.12
CA SER A 78 -13.90 0.47 20.24
C SER A 78 -13.60 0.60 18.74
N LYS A 79 -12.67 1.47 18.31
CA LYS A 79 -12.42 1.73 16.89
C LYS A 79 -10.94 1.96 16.57
N PRO A 80 -10.41 1.35 15.50
CA PRO A 80 -9.03 1.57 15.07
C PRO A 80 -8.84 3.00 14.56
N ALA A 81 -7.58 3.43 14.49
CA ALA A 81 -7.22 4.70 13.87
C ALA A 81 -7.61 4.69 12.38
N MET A 82 -8.09 5.83 11.89
CA MET A 82 -8.53 5.96 10.49
C MET A 82 -7.92 7.20 9.85
N ALA A 83 -7.65 7.06 8.55
CA ALA A 83 -7.21 8.15 7.72
C ALA A 83 -8.34 9.14 7.44
N GLY A 84 -7.96 10.31 6.94
CA GLY A 84 -8.89 11.34 6.51
C GLY A 84 -9.82 10.89 5.37
N PRO A 85 -10.95 11.59 5.16
CA PRO A 85 -11.85 11.31 4.06
C PRO A 85 -11.11 11.35 2.72
N GLY A 86 -11.39 10.37 1.84
CA GLY A 86 -10.77 10.26 0.51
C GLY A 86 -9.36 9.65 0.48
N VAL A 87 -8.68 9.51 1.63
CA VAL A 87 -7.35 8.87 1.68
C VAL A 87 -7.43 7.39 1.30
N GLY A 88 -8.38 6.65 1.87
CA GLY A 88 -8.53 5.21 1.62
C GLY A 88 -8.74 4.89 0.13
N GLU A 89 -9.65 5.61 -0.53
CA GLU A 89 -9.87 5.45 -1.97
C GLU A 89 -8.61 5.75 -2.78
N ARG A 90 -7.89 6.82 -2.43
CA ARG A 90 -6.66 7.19 -3.12
C ARG A 90 -5.57 6.14 -2.95
N LEU A 91 -5.39 5.59 -1.75
CA LEU A 91 -4.47 4.49 -1.49
C LEU A 91 -4.84 3.23 -2.27
N ARG A 92 -6.13 2.89 -2.33
CA ARG A 92 -6.63 1.77 -3.14
C ARG A 92 -6.27 1.93 -4.62
N HIS A 93 -6.47 3.13 -5.17
CA HIS A 93 -6.13 3.44 -6.56
C HIS A 93 -4.61 3.31 -6.82
N ILE A 94 -3.79 3.89 -5.95
CA ILE A 94 -2.33 3.84 -6.03
C ILE A 94 -1.84 2.39 -5.92
N TYR A 95 -2.42 1.61 -5.01
CA TYR A 95 -2.08 0.21 -4.86
C TYR A 95 -2.40 -0.59 -6.13
N ALA A 96 -3.59 -0.40 -6.69
CA ALA A 96 -4.02 -1.07 -7.91
C ALA A 96 -3.11 -0.74 -9.10
N GLU A 97 -2.69 0.52 -9.23
CA GLU A 97 -1.87 0.98 -10.35
C GLU A 97 -0.40 0.55 -10.21
N TYR A 98 0.17 0.68 -9.02
CA TYR A 98 1.63 0.58 -8.83
C TYR A 98 2.10 -0.68 -8.13
N LEU A 99 1.25 -1.34 -7.33
CA LEU A 99 1.67 -2.41 -6.42
C LEU A 99 0.93 -3.74 -6.64
N GLN A 100 -0.29 -3.75 -7.16
CA GLN A 100 -1.11 -4.96 -7.26
C GLN A 100 -0.49 -6.03 -8.18
N GLN A 101 0.05 -5.61 -9.33
CA GLN A 101 0.76 -6.53 -10.23
C GLN A 101 2.08 -7.01 -9.61
N PHE A 102 2.80 -6.12 -8.92
CA PHE A 102 4.02 -6.48 -8.19
C PHE A 102 3.73 -7.50 -7.09
N GLU A 103 2.69 -7.28 -6.27
CA GLU A 103 2.22 -8.22 -5.24
C GLU A 103 1.90 -9.57 -5.88
N THR A 104 1.19 -9.60 -7.02
CA THR A 104 0.83 -10.84 -7.72
C THR A 104 2.07 -11.63 -8.14
N ILE A 105 3.09 -10.96 -8.68
CA ILE A 105 4.36 -11.59 -9.07
C ILE A 105 5.10 -12.09 -7.83
N TYR A 106 5.20 -11.24 -6.80
CA TYR A 106 5.85 -11.57 -5.54
C TYR A 106 5.23 -12.82 -4.89
N VAL A 107 3.90 -12.86 -4.77
CA VAL A 107 3.16 -13.99 -4.22
C VAL A 107 3.38 -15.27 -5.03
N ARG A 108 3.44 -15.17 -6.36
CA ARG A 108 3.72 -16.31 -7.25
C ARG A 108 5.17 -16.79 -7.24
N SER A 109 6.13 -15.91 -6.95
CA SER A 109 7.55 -16.28 -6.90
C SER A 109 7.97 -16.87 -5.56
N VAL A 110 7.21 -16.60 -4.50
CA VAL A 110 7.50 -17.12 -3.14
C VAL A 110 6.68 -18.38 -2.80
N LEU A 111 5.49 -18.55 -3.41
CA LEU A 111 4.69 -19.78 -3.33
C LEU A 111 5.15 -20.82 -4.36
#